data_AF-A0A2J7R8U4-F1
#
_entry.id   AF-A0A2J7R8U4-F1
#
_cell.length_a   1.000
_cell.length_b   1.000
_cell.length_c   1.000
_cell.angle_alpha   90.00
_cell.angle_beta   90.00
_cell.angle_gamma   90.00
#
_symmetry.space_group_name_H-M   'P 1'
#
loop_
_entity.id
_entity.type
_entity.pdbx_description
1 polymer ?
#
loop_
_entity_poly.entity_id
_entity_poly.type
_entity_poly.pdbx_seq_one_letter_code
_entity_poly.pdbx_strand_id
1 'polypeptide(L)'
;MFTLISSLSKSFSYCGENALRSIRMSIKNLASLSRDEVKNLFSSIDTILTDCDGVLWLHMKILPGAPDVLNKFREMGKRVFYITNNNVITREEFCVKCDKLGFTSTKDDVLTTSYLTACYLHDIGFKKKVYVVGTSGISRELSRLGIRSFGVGPDPLISDVATLVMKDFKLDPDVGAVIVGFDEYISYPKILKAASYLNHPDCLFIATNTDERGPSFINDCVIPAHDWKLCCLIAFRSLKT
;
A
#
# COMPACT_ATOMS: atom_id res chain seq x y z
N MET A 1 0.37 -27.22 -7.83
CA MET A 1 1.74 -26.70 -8.08
C MET A 1 1.74 -25.24 -7.63
N PHE A 2 2.03 -25.00 -6.35
CA PHE A 2 1.99 -23.67 -5.73
C PHE A 2 3.39 -23.07 -5.80
N THR A 3 3.58 -22.12 -6.72
CA THR A 3 4.84 -21.37 -6.83
C THR A 3 4.67 -20.05 -6.07
N LEU A 4 4.78 -20.11 -4.74
CA LEU A 4 4.72 -18.93 -3.85
C LEU A 4 6.09 -18.24 -3.66
N ILE A 5 7.09 -18.59 -4.49
CA ILE A 5 8.51 -18.44 -4.13
C ILE A 5 9.19 -17.21 -4.75
N SER A 6 8.66 -16.55 -5.78
CA SER A 6 9.45 -15.55 -6.53
C SER A 6 9.32 -14.09 -6.07
N SER A 7 8.24 -13.70 -5.38
CA SER A 7 8.03 -12.28 -5.03
C SER A 7 8.73 -11.87 -3.73
N LEU A 8 8.73 -12.75 -2.72
CA LEU A 8 9.34 -12.47 -1.43
C LEU A 8 10.86 -12.28 -1.51
N SER A 9 11.56 -12.95 -2.44
CA SER A 9 13.04 -12.92 -2.48
C SER A 9 13.64 -11.58 -2.93
N LYS A 10 12.90 -10.71 -3.63
CA LYS A 10 13.43 -9.43 -4.13
C LYS A 10 13.38 -8.29 -3.10
N SER A 11 12.52 -8.39 -2.09
CA SER A 11 12.35 -7.34 -1.08
C SER A 11 13.34 -7.42 0.09
N PHE A 12 14.19 -8.46 0.16
CA PHE A 12 15.06 -8.73 1.32
C PHE A 12 16.53 -8.34 1.16
N SER A 13 16.87 -7.52 0.16
CA SER A 13 18.25 -7.01 -0.04
C SER A 13 18.81 -6.20 1.16
N TYR A 14 17.97 -5.87 2.14
CA TYR A 14 18.32 -5.13 3.36
C TYR A 14 18.36 -5.98 4.64
N CYS A 15 18.07 -7.29 4.55
CA CYS A 15 18.03 -8.16 5.73
C CYS A 15 19.42 -8.79 5.95
N GLY A 16 20.08 -8.50 7.08
CA GLY A 16 21.41 -9.06 7.38
C GLY A 16 21.44 -10.60 7.32
N GLU A 17 22.60 -11.19 7.04
CA GLU A 17 22.76 -12.63 6.79
C GLU A 17 22.12 -13.54 7.86
N ASN A 18 22.15 -13.11 9.13
CA ASN A 18 21.52 -13.85 10.24
C ASN A 18 19.98 -13.88 10.15
N ALA A 19 19.36 -12.79 9.72
CA ALA A 19 17.91 -12.72 9.51
C ALA A 19 17.49 -13.53 8.28
N LEU A 20 18.26 -13.46 7.18
CA LEU A 20 18.05 -14.31 6.01
C LEU A 20 18.17 -15.80 6.34
N ARG A 21 19.13 -16.18 7.20
CA ARG A 21 19.33 -17.57 7.66
C ARG A 21 18.17 -18.04 8.54
N SER A 22 17.69 -17.19 9.46
CA SER A 22 16.51 -17.46 10.29
C SER A 22 15.23 -17.61 9.45
N ILE A 23 15.02 -16.72 8.48
CA ILE A 23 13.89 -16.75 7.54
C ILE A 23 13.92 -18.04 6.71
N ARG A 24 15.08 -18.41 6.15
CA ARG A 24 15.26 -19.67 5.40
C ARG A 24 14.90 -20.90 6.22
N MET A 25 15.16 -20.90 7.53
CA MET A 25 14.77 -22.01 8.42
C MET A 25 13.27 -22.00 8.78
N SER A 26 12.56 -20.88 8.62
CA SER A 26 11.11 -20.79 8.90
C SER A 26 10.21 -21.14 7.71
N ILE A 27 10.75 -21.12 6.48
CA ILE A 27 9.99 -21.45 5.27
C ILE A 27 9.74 -22.95 5.23
N LYS A 28 8.50 -23.35 5.50
CA LYS A 28 8.04 -24.73 5.37
C LYS A 28 7.32 -24.91 4.03
N ASN A 29 7.82 -25.83 3.20
CA ASN A 29 7.06 -26.30 2.06
C ASN A 29 5.94 -27.22 2.57
N LEU A 30 4.70 -26.74 2.59
CA LEU A 30 3.56 -27.52 3.06
C LEU A 30 3.38 -28.84 2.29
N ALA A 31 3.81 -28.90 1.02
CA ALA A 31 3.70 -30.11 0.21
C ALA A 31 4.70 -31.21 0.60
N SER A 32 5.75 -30.90 1.36
CA SER A 32 6.72 -31.89 1.86
C SER A 32 6.40 -32.40 3.26
N LEU A 33 5.35 -31.88 3.91
CA LEU A 33 4.95 -32.28 5.26
C LEU A 33 3.93 -33.42 5.21
N SER A 34 3.99 -34.32 6.18
CA SER A 34 2.94 -35.29 6.45
C SER A 34 1.65 -34.61 6.93
N ARG A 35 0.53 -35.32 6.88
CA ARG A 35 -0.76 -34.79 7.34
C ARG A 35 -0.73 -34.36 8.82
N ASP A 36 -0.04 -35.11 9.67
CA ASP A 36 0.07 -34.81 11.09
C ASP A 36 0.95 -33.57 11.33
N GLU A 37 2.03 -33.41 10.58
CA GLU A 37 2.86 -32.21 10.64
C GLU A 37 2.11 -30.95 10.18
N VAL A 38 1.31 -31.06 9.11
CA VAL A 38 0.44 -29.95 8.65
C VAL A 38 -0.60 -29.61 9.72
N LYS A 39 -1.25 -30.61 10.31
CA LYS A 39 -2.24 -30.42 11.36
C LYS A 39 -1.60 -29.72 12.57
N ASN A 40 -0.45 -30.21 13.03
CA ASN A 40 0.28 -29.61 14.14
C ASN A 40 0.71 -28.17 13.86
N LEU A 41 1.17 -27.89 12.63
CA LEU A 41 1.53 -26.54 12.20
C LEU A 41 0.32 -25.59 12.23
N PHE A 42 -0.82 -26.01 11.68
CA PHE A 42 -2.01 -25.15 11.71
C PHE A 42 -2.59 -25.02 13.11
N SER A 43 -2.47 -26.03 13.96
CA SER A 43 -2.83 -25.92 15.37
C SER A 43 -1.94 -24.93 16.13
N SER A 44 -0.65 -24.80 15.77
CA SER A 44 0.28 -23.88 16.43
C SER A 44 0.21 -22.42 15.97
N ILE A 45 -0.68 -22.08 15.04
CA ILE A 45 -0.82 -20.72 14.47
C ILE A 45 -2.19 -20.16 14.83
N ASP A 46 -2.25 -19.00 15.49
CA ASP A 46 -3.54 -18.36 15.85
C ASP A 46 -4.01 -17.33 14.82
N THR A 47 -3.07 -16.74 14.10
CA THR A 47 -3.31 -15.62 13.17
C THR A 47 -2.66 -15.89 11.82
N ILE A 48 -3.42 -15.68 10.75
CA ILE A 48 -2.99 -15.70 9.37
C ILE A 48 -2.93 -14.27 8.85
N LEU A 49 -1.77 -13.88 8.32
CA LEU A 49 -1.60 -12.63 7.58
C LEU A 49 -1.37 -13.01 6.12
N THR A 50 -2.19 -12.49 5.21
CA THR A 50 -2.08 -12.79 3.79
C THR A 50 -1.86 -11.53 2.97
N ASP A 51 -0.90 -11.61 2.05
CA ASP A 51 -0.88 -10.72 0.90
C ASP A 51 -2.09 -11.04 0.00
N CYS A 52 -2.43 -10.12 -0.90
CA CYS A 52 -3.70 -10.12 -1.62
C CYS A 52 -3.51 -10.24 -3.14
N ASP A 53 -3.05 -9.16 -3.79
CA ASP A 53 -2.90 -9.11 -5.25
C ASP A 53 -1.68 -9.94 -5.68
N GLY A 54 -1.92 -10.98 -6.48
CA GLY A 54 -0.90 -11.97 -6.85
C GLY A 54 -0.87 -13.22 -5.95
N VAL A 55 -1.59 -13.21 -4.83
CA VAL A 55 -1.64 -14.33 -3.86
C VAL A 55 -3.04 -14.94 -3.76
N LEU A 56 -4.07 -14.11 -3.64
CA LEU A 56 -5.47 -14.52 -3.53
C LEU A 56 -6.25 -14.33 -4.82
N TRP A 57 -5.89 -13.31 -5.57
CA TRP A 57 -6.47 -13.00 -6.87
C TRP A 57 -5.49 -12.25 -7.76
N LEU A 58 -5.84 -12.17 -9.03
CA LEU A 58 -5.32 -11.16 -9.94
C LEU A 58 -6.51 -10.28 -10.35
N HIS A 59 -6.52 -9.02 -9.93
CA HIS A 59 -7.66 -8.09 -10.06
C HIS A 59 -8.99 -8.67 -9.53
N MET A 60 -9.91 -9.06 -10.42
CA MET A 60 -11.22 -9.64 -10.09
C MET A 60 -11.30 -11.15 -10.37
N LYS A 61 -10.16 -11.80 -10.68
CA LYS A 61 -10.09 -13.24 -10.90
C LYS A 61 -9.38 -13.91 -9.72
N ILE A 62 -10.09 -14.77 -9.00
CA ILE A 62 -9.52 -15.52 -7.89
C ILE A 62 -8.42 -16.48 -8.37
N LEU A 63 -7.41 -16.68 -7.53
CA LEU A 63 -6.51 -17.82 -7.63
C LEU A 63 -7.27 -19.07 -7.12
N PRO A 64 -7.19 -20.22 -7.83
CA PRO A 64 -7.97 -21.41 -7.49
C PRO A 64 -7.78 -21.87 -6.04
N GLY A 65 -8.89 -22.07 -5.32
CA GLY A 65 -8.90 -22.53 -3.93
C GLY A 65 -8.54 -21.47 -2.88
N ALA A 66 -8.18 -20.24 -3.27
CA ALA A 66 -7.82 -19.20 -2.30
C ALA A 66 -8.98 -18.82 -1.34
N PRO A 67 -10.24 -18.63 -1.80
CA PRO A 67 -11.36 -18.37 -0.88
C PRO A 67 -11.59 -19.52 0.09
N ASP A 68 -11.58 -20.76 -0.42
CA ASP A 68 -11.82 -21.97 0.39
C ASP A 68 -10.80 -22.09 1.52
N VAL A 69 -9.52 -21.85 1.23
CA VAL A 69 -8.43 -21.92 2.22
C VAL A 69 -8.60 -20.88 3.33
N LEU A 70 -8.86 -19.61 2.97
CA LEU A 70 -8.98 -18.54 3.98
C LEU A 70 -10.25 -18.69 4.81
N ASN A 71 -11.38 -19.04 4.18
CA ASN A 71 -12.60 -19.32 4.91
C ASN A 71 -12.41 -20.53 5.84
N LYS A 72 -11.67 -21.56 5.41
CA LYS A 72 -11.36 -22.71 6.26
C LYS A 72 -10.53 -22.34 7.48
N PHE A 73 -9.56 -21.45 7.34
CA PHE A 73 -8.82 -20.94 8.50
C PHE A 73 -9.74 -20.23 9.49
N ARG A 74 -10.71 -19.44 9.00
CA ARG A 74 -11.70 -18.81 9.90
C ARG A 74 -12.59 -19.84 10.60
N GLU A 75 -13.07 -20.87 9.88
CA GLU A 75 -13.83 -21.98 10.48
C GLU A 75 -13.03 -22.72 11.57
N MET A 76 -11.71 -22.78 11.43
CA MET A 76 -10.80 -23.34 12.43
C MET A 76 -10.52 -22.40 13.61
N GLY A 77 -11.24 -21.27 13.71
CA GLY A 77 -11.09 -20.28 14.77
C GLY A 77 -9.86 -19.39 14.62
N LYS A 78 -9.22 -19.35 13.44
CA LYS A 78 -8.05 -18.49 13.20
C LYS A 78 -8.49 -17.07 12.89
N ARG A 79 -7.70 -16.09 13.35
CA ARG A 79 -7.83 -14.70 12.89
C ARG A 79 -7.17 -14.57 11.53
N VAL A 80 -7.83 -13.95 10.55
CA VAL A 80 -7.29 -13.80 9.20
C VAL A 80 -7.27 -12.31 8.85
N PHE A 81 -6.09 -11.78 8.54
CA PHE A 81 -5.92 -10.40 8.09
C PHE A 81 -5.46 -10.35 6.63
N TYR A 82 -6.14 -9.52 5.85
CA TYR A 82 -5.78 -9.15 4.48
C TYR A 82 -4.86 -7.94 4.53
N ILE A 83 -3.59 -8.12 4.17
CA ILE A 83 -2.59 -7.07 4.11
C ILE A 83 -2.35 -6.74 2.65
N THR A 84 -2.48 -5.48 2.26
CA THR A 84 -2.31 -5.08 0.86
C THR A 84 -1.66 -3.71 0.73
N ASN A 85 -0.78 -3.59 -0.27
CA ASN A 85 -0.21 -2.32 -0.68
C ASN A 85 -1.17 -1.43 -1.46
N ASN A 86 -2.38 -1.93 -1.76
CA ASN A 86 -3.40 -1.19 -2.49
C ASN A 86 -3.90 0.02 -1.67
N ASN A 87 -3.68 1.21 -2.24
CA ASN A 87 -4.06 2.50 -1.67
C ASN A 87 -5.22 3.17 -2.43
N VAL A 88 -5.82 2.48 -3.41
CA VAL A 88 -6.87 3.01 -4.31
C VAL A 88 -8.25 2.98 -3.64
N ILE A 89 -8.55 1.88 -2.96
CA ILE A 89 -9.87 1.64 -2.35
C ILE A 89 -9.80 1.71 -0.83
N THR A 90 -10.95 2.01 -0.22
CA THR A 90 -11.16 1.98 1.24
C THR A 90 -11.33 0.55 1.73
N ARG A 91 -11.22 0.33 3.05
CA ARG A 91 -11.46 -0.99 3.66
C ARG A 91 -12.87 -1.53 3.40
N GLU A 92 -13.88 -0.68 3.34
CA GLU A 92 -15.28 -1.03 3.01
C GLU A 92 -15.37 -1.57 1.59
N GLU A 93 -14.78 -0.85 0.63
CA GLU A 93 -14.76 -1.27 -0.77
C GLU A 93 -13.94 -2.55 -0.95
N PHE A 94 -12.89 -2.73 -0.16
CA PHE A 94 -12.13 -3.96 -0.11
C PHE A 94 -13.00 -5.12 0.40
N CYS A 95 -13.77 -4.94 1.47
CA CYS A 95 -14.71 -5.96 1.95
C CYS A 95 -15.76 -6.30 0.89
N VAL A 96 -16.28 -5.31 0.15
CA VAL A 96 -17.20 -5.53 -0.98
C VAL A 96 -16.53 -6.35 -2.08
N LYS A 97 -15.24 -6.13 -2.36
CA LYS A 97 -14.46 -6.96 -3.30
C LYS A 97 -14.31 -8.38 -2.77
N CYS A 98 -13.95 -8.55 -1.50
CA CYS A 98 -13.82 -9.86 -0.86
C CYS A 98 -15.12 -10.67 -0.97
N ASP A 99 -16.26 -10.07 -0.64
CA ASP A 99 -17.58 -10.69 -0.74
C ASP A 99 -17.88 -11.19 -2.16
N LYS A 100 -17.67 -10.33 -3.17
CA LYS A 100 -17.82 -10.70 -4.60
C LYS A 100 -16.91 -11.85 -5.04
N LEU A 101 -15.77 -12.02 -4.38
CA LEU A 101 -14.78 -13.05 -4.69
C LEU A 101 -14.90 -14.28 -3.78
N GLY A 102 -15.90 -14.34 -2.90
CA GLY A 102 -16.17 -15.47 -2.02
C GLY A 102 -15.33 -15.50 -0.73
N PHE A 103 -14.69 -14.40 -0.36
CA PHE A 103 -13.91 -14.28 0.87
C PHE A 103 -14.74 -13.67 1.99
N THR A 104 -14.74 -14.32 3.15
CA THR A 104 -15.32 -13.74 4.38
C THR A 104 -14.36 -12.71 4.97
N SER A 105 -14.81 -11.45 5.07
CA SER A 105 -14.00 -10.37 5.64
C SER A 105 -14.86 -9.31 6.33
N THR A 106 -14.29 -8.66 7.32
CA THR A 106 -14.77 -7.44 7.96
C THR A 106 -13.71 -6.35 7.83
N LYS A 107 -14.08 -5.10 8.14
CA LYS A 107 -13.14 -3.96 8.03
C LYS A 107 -11.93 -4.08 8.95
N ASP A 108 -12.09 -4.78 10.06
CA ASP A 108 -11.03 -4.98 11.05
C ASP A 108 -10.06 -6.08 10.60
N ASP A 109 -10.46 -6.92 9.64
CA ASP A 109 -9.59 -7.90 8.99
C ASP A 109 -8.70 -7.26 7.90
N VAL A 110 -8.96 -6.01 7.49
CA VAL A 110 -8.32 -5.41 6.29
C VAL A 110 -7.32 -4.32 6.69
N LEU A 111 -6.07 -4.52 6.28
CA LEU A 111 -4.97 -3.58 6.46
C LEU A 111 -4.46 -3.11 5.09
N THR A 112 -4.99 -1.98 4.63
CA THR A 112 -4.48 -1.27 3.45
C THR A 112 -3.40 -0.27 3.84
N THR A 113 -2.48 0.03 2.93
CA THR A 113 -1.48 1.10 3.15
C THR A 113 -2.11 2.47 3.34
N SER A 114 -3.25 2.76 2.70
CA SER A 114 -4.03 3.99 2.93
C SER A 114 -4.54 4.09 4.38
N TYR A 115 -5.08 3.00 4.93
CA TYR A 115 -5.55 2.94 6.31
C TYR A 115 -4.40 3.01 7.32
N LEU A 116 -3.33 2.24 7.09
CA LEU A 116 -2.15 2.25 7.97
C LEU A 116 -1.48 3.64 8.00
N THR A 117 -1.43 4.34 6.86
CA THR A 117 -0.95 5.71 6.79
C THR A 117 -1.80 6.67 7.62
N ALA A 118 -3.12 6.54 7.55
CA ALA A 118 -4.02 7.36 8.37
C ALA A 118 -3.86 7.06 9.87
N CYS A 119 -3.76 5.79 10.26
CA CYS A 119 -3.51 5.39 11.64
C CYS A 119 -2.19 5.95 12.15
N TYR A 120 -1.12 5.83 11.37
CA TYR A 120 0.18 6.38 11.72
C TYR A 120 0.11 7.88 12.03
N LEU A 121 -0.50 8.68 11.15
CA LEU A 121 -0.66 10.12 11.37
C LEU A 121 -1.53 10.43 12.60
N HIS A 122 -2.59 9.66 12.82
CA HIS A 122 -3.44 9.81 13.99
C HIS A 122 -2.68 9.52 15.29
N ASP A 123 -1.89 8.45 15.32
CA ASP A 123 -1.18 7.95 16.51
C ASP A 123 -0.01 8.87 16.91
N ILE A 124 0.66 9.51 15.95
CA ILE A 124 1.65 10.56 16.24
C ILE A 124 1.00 11.91 16.60
N GLY A 125 -0.34 11.97 16.67
CA GLY A 125 -1.07 13.18 17.03
C GLY A 125 -1.03 14.28 15.97
N PHE A 126 -0.88 13.95 14.69
CA PHE A 126 -0.81 14.93 13.60
C PHE A 126 -2.07 15.80 13.51
N LYS A 127 -1.91 17.13 13.45
CA LYS A 127 -3.04 18.11 13.43
C LYS A 127 -3.12 18.99 12.18
N LYS A 128 -2.04 19.02 11.39
CA LYS A 128 -1.93 19.83 10.18
C LYS A 128 -2.73 19.21 9.03
N LYS A 129 -2.72 19.87 7.87
CA LYS A 129 -3.32 19.35 6.63
C LYS A 129 -2.33 18.46 5.89
N VAL A 130 -2.86 17.45 5.21
CA VAL A 130 -2.09 16.56 4.32
C VAL A 130 -2.30 16.99 2.87
N TYR A 131 -1.20 17.12 2.13
CA TYR A 131 -1.24 17.16 0.68
C TYR A 131 -1.07 15.75 0.10
N VAL A 132 -2.06 15.27 -0.64
CA VAL A 132 -2.09 13.90 -1.19
C VAL A 132 -1.77 13.96 -2.67
N VAL A 133 -0.67 13.31 -3.06
CA VAL A 133 -0.39 12.92 -4.44
C VAL A 133 -0.76 11.46 -4.56
N GLY A 134 -2.03 11.21 -4.89
CA GLY A 134 -2.61 9.88 -4.79
C GLY A 134 -4.12 9.85 -5.05
N THR A 135 -4.71 8.69 -4.80
CA THR A 135 -6.15 8.44 -5.02
C THR A 135 -7.05 9.01 -3.92
N SER A 136 -8.36 8.98 -4.20
CA SER A 136 -9.40 9.27 -3.22
C SER A 136 -9.48 8.24 -2.09
N GLY A 137 -8.95 7.03 -2.27
CA GLY A 137 -8.86 6.01 -1.21
C GLY A 137 -8.07 6.51 -0.01
N ILE A 138 -6.90 7.10 -0.26
CA ILE A 138 -6.04 7.72 0.76
C ILE A 138 -6.79 8.84 1.50
N SER A 139 -7.35 9.79 0.75
CA SER A 139 -8.06 10.93 1.35
C SER A 139 -9.29 10.51 2.17
N ARG A 140 -9.98 9.43 1.78
CA ARG A 140 -11.15 8.92 2.52
C ARG A 140 -10.75 8.23 3.82
N GLU A 141 -9.66 7.45 3.84
CA GLU A 141 -9.17 6.86 5.09
C GLU A 141 -8.63 7.93 6.06
N LEU A 142 -7.96 8.97 5.56
CA LEU A 142 -7.55 10.13 6.37
C LEU A 142 -8.74 10.85 7.02
N SER A 143 -9.77 11.15 6.21
CA SER A 143 -10.97 11.86 6.67
C SER A 143 -11.70 11.15 7.81
N ARG A 144 -11.70 9.81 7.82
CA ARG A 144 -12.34 9.01 8.88
C ARG A 144 -11.69 9.13 10.25
N LEU A 145 -10.40 9.48 10.27
CA LEU A 145 -9.67 9.79 11.50
C LEU A 145 -9.59 11.30 11.76
N GLY A 146 -10.42 12.09 11.07
CA GLY A 146 -10.49 13.55 11.23
C GLY A 146 -9.28 14.29 10.64
N ILE A 147 -8.47 13.63 9.82
CA ILE A 147 -7.29 14.25 9.20
C ILE A 147 -7.71 14.95 7.91
N ARG A 148 -7.46 16.26 7.84
CA ARG A 148 -7.80 17.10 6.68
C ARG A 148 -6.80 16.85 5.56
N SER A 149 -7.30 16.66 4.33
CA SER A 149 -6.45 16.43 3.16
C SER A 149 -7.00 17.05 1.88
N PHE A 150 -6.13 17.27 0.89
CA PHE A 150 -6.47 17.72 -0.46
C PHE A 150 -5.41 17.27 -1.48
N GLY A 151 -5.64 17.51 -2.77
CA GLY A 151 -4.69 17.19 -3.85
C GLY A 151 -5.07 15.98 -4.70
N VAL A 152 -6.08 15.21 -4.29
CA VAL A 152 -6.65 14.12 -5.10
C VAL A 152 -7.31 14.67 -6.37
N GLY A 153 -7.17 13.95 -7.48
CA GLY A 153 -7.79 14.28 -8.76
C GLY A 153 -6.85 15.03 -9.74
N PRO A 154 -7.38 15.44 -10.90
CA PRO A 154 -6.64 16.20 -11.90
C PRO A 154 -6.15 17.55 -11.40
N ASP A 155 -4.88 17.86 -11.68
CA ASP A 155 -4.28 19.20 -11.54
C ASP A 155 -3.35 19.44 -12.74
N PRO A 156 -3.91 19.60 -13.95
CA PRO A 156 -3.13 19.68 -15.18
C PRO A 156 -2.33 20.98 -15.26
N LEU A 157 -1.21 20.96 -16.00
CA LEU A 157 -0.46 22.16 -16.30
C LEU A 157 -1.22 22.99 -17.35
N ILE A 158 -1.81 24.11 -16.95
CA ILE A 158 -2.64 24.97 -17.83
C ILE A 158 -1.79 26.03 -18.55
N SER A 159 -0.78 26.56 -17.87
CA SER A 159 0.17 27.56 -18.39
C SER A 159 1.60 27.01 -18.34
N ASP A 160 2.56 27.68 -18.97
CA ASP A 160 3.97 27.30 -18.84
C ASP A 160 4.43 27.38 -17.37
N VAL A 161 5.52 26.69 -17.04
CA VAL A 161 6.02 26.59 -15.66
C VAL A 161 6.37 27.97 -15.06
N ALA A 162 6.90 28.90 -15.85
CA ALA A 162 7.25 30.22 -15.33
C ALA A 162 5.98 31.00 -14.93
N THR A 163 4.95 30.96 -15.79
CA THR A 163 3.65 31.57 -15.48
C THR A 163 3.00 30.94 -14.25
N LEU A 164 2.97 29.59 -14.17
CA LEU A 164 2.46 28.87 -13.00
C LEU A 164 3.14 29.35 -11.71
N VAL A 165 4.47 29.35 -11.67
CA VAL A 165 5.25 29.73 -10.48
C VAL A 165 5.04 31.20 -10.11
N MET A 166 5.02 32.11 -11.09
CA MET A 166 4.95 33.55 -10.82
C MET A 166 3.56 34.06 -10.43
N LYS A 167 2.48 33.42 -10.89
CA LYS A 167 1.11 33.96 -10.75
C LYS A 167 0.15 33.08 -9.97
N ASP A 168 0.22 31.77 -10.19
CA ASP A 168 -0.82 30.85 -9.76
C ASP A 168 -0.36 29.92 -8.62
N PHE A 169 0.95 29.87 -8.36
CA PHE A 169 1.52 29.00 -7.35
C PHE A 169 1.32 29.56 -5.94
N LYS A 170 0.48 28.88 -5.16
CA LYS A 170 0.23 29.18 -3.75
C LYS A 170 0.28 27.90 -2.94
N LEU A 171 1.00 27.95 -1.82
CA LEU A 171 1.03 26.89 -0.83
C LEU A 171 0.08 27.22 0.31
N ASP A 172 -0.56 26.18 0.83
CA ASP A 172 -1.33 26.26 2.06
C ASP A 172 -0.37 26.11 3.26
N PRO A 173 -0.22 27.16 4.10
CA PRO A 173 0.74 27.13 5.21
C PRO A 173 0.40 26.12 6.31
N ASP A 174 -0.83 25.61 6.33
CA ASP A 174 -1.29 24.59 7.28
C ASP A 174 -0.90 23.17 6.86
N VAL A 175 -0.24 22.99 5.70
CA VAL A 175 0.25 21.66 5.28
C VAL A 175 1.46 21.23 6.10
N GLY A 176 1.37 20.04 6.68
CA GLY A 176 2.43 19.45 7.49
C GLY A 176 2.88 18.07 7.04
N ALA A 177 2.24 17.50 6.01
CA ALA A 177 2.63 16.22 5.46
C ALA A 177 2.29 16.14 3.97
N VAL A 178 3.13 15.44 3.22
CA VAL A 178 2.87 15.00 1.87
C VAL A 178 2.79 13.47 1.86
N ILE A 179 1.65 12.95 1.42
CA ILE A 179 1.46 11.51 1.20
C ILE A 179 1.52 11.24 -0.30
N VAL A 180 2.36 10.27 -0.69
CA VAL A 180 2.50 9.81 -2.07
C VAL A 180 2.05 8.36 -2.18
N GLY A 181 1.12 8.11 -3.09
CA GLY A 181 0.67 6.78 -3.48
C GLY A 181 0.34 6.72 -4.97
N PHE A 182 -0.49 5.76 -5.39
CA PHE A 182 -0.93 5.67 -6.78
C PHE A 182 -1.77 6.89 -7.16
N ASP A 183 -1.43 7.54 -8.27
CA ASP A 183 -2.12 8.72 -8.78
C ASP A 183 -2.21 8.66 -10.32
N GLU A 184 -3.40 8.32 -10.83
CA GLU A 184 -3.68 8.32 -12.27
C GLU A 184 -3.63 9.72 -12.90
N TYR A 185 -3.63 10.76 -12.08
CA TYR A 185 -3.58 12.17 -12.49
C TYR A 185 -2.26 12.85 -12.14
N ILE A 186 -1.18 12.07 -11.96
CA ILE A 186 0.13 12.65 -11.66
C ILE A 186 0.52 13.69 -12.72
N SER A 187 0.93 14.87 -12.25
CA SER A 187 1.21 16.03 -13.11
C SER A 187 2.35 16.88 -12.55
N TYR A 188 2.95 17.71 -13.40
CA TYR A 188 4.01 18.62 -12.98
C TYR A 188 3.59 19.58 -11.84
N PRO A 189 2.40 20.24 -11.88
CA PRO A 189 1.92 21.05 -10.76
C PRO A 189 1.84 20.27 -9.43
N LYS A 190 1.43 19.00 -9.46
CA LYS A 190 1.35 18.19 -8.24
C LYS A 190 2.73 17.91 -7.66
N ILE A 191 3.68 17.55 -8.52
CA ILE A 191 5.09 17.32 -8.15
C ILE A 191 5.70 18.61 -7.60
N LEU A 192 5.47 19.75 -8.26
CA LEU A 192 5.96 21.06 -7.83
C LEU A 192 5.43 21.42 -6.43
N LYS A 193 4.13 21.27 -6.18
CA LYS A 193 3.52 21.51 -4.86
C LYS A 193 4.09 20.57 -3.79
N ALA A 194 4.15 19.27 -4.08
CA ALA A 194 4.71 18.28 -3.15
C ALA A 194 6.16 18.59 -2.77
N ALA A 195 7.02 18.83 -3.77
CA ALA A 195 8.42 19.17 -3.55
C ALA A 195 8.58 20.49 -2.78
N SER A 196 7.69 21.45 -2.99
CA SER A 196 7.73 22.73 -2.29
C SER A 196 7.27 22.62 -0.84
N TYR A 197 6.24 21.82 -0.53
CA TYR A 197 5.87 21.53 0.86
C TYR A 197 6.99 20.81 1.60
N LEU A 198 7.63 19.83 0.96
CA LEU A 198 8.72 19.04 1.54
C LEU A 198 10.05 19.78 1.62
N ASN A 199 10.13 21.00 1.08
CA ASN A 199 11.26 21.89 1.32
C ASN A 199 11.21 22.49 2.75
N HIS A 200 10.08 22.35 3.47
CA HIS A 200 10.00 22.66 4.88
C HIS A 200 10.44 21.45 5.72
N PRO A 201 11.41 21.58 6.63
CA PRO A 201 11.97 20.45 7.39
C PRO A 201 10.96 19.75 8.30
N ASP A 202 9.93 20.47 8.74
CA ASP A 202 8.86 19.93 9.59
C ASP A 202 7.72 19.27 8.79
N CYS A 203 7.82 19.22 7.46
CA CYS A 203 6.83 18.59 6.60
C CYS A 203 7.16 17.10 6.43
N LEU A 204 6.27 16.22 6.90
CA LEU A 204 6.47 14.79 6.83
C LEU A 204 6.33 14.29 5.38
N PHE A 205 7.26 13.42 4.97
CA PHE A 205 7.13 12.66 3.74
C PHE A 205 6.67 11.24 4.05
N ILE A 206 5.57 10.80 3.43
CA ILE A 206 5.06 9.44 3.61
C ILE A 206 4.78 8.83 2.23
N ALA A 207 5.46 7.73 1.94
CA ALA A 207 5.17 6.87 0.80
C ALA A 207 4.25 5.72 1.24
N THR A 208 3.17 5.45 0.51
CA THR A 208 2.23 4.39 0.90
C THR A 208 2.78 2.98 0.66
N ASN A 209 3.60 2.79 -0.37
CA ASN A 209 4.40 1.59 -0.60
C ASN A 209 5.67 1.96 -1.38
N THR A 210 6.53 0.99 -1.73
CA THR A 210 7.74 1.21 -2.55
C THR A 210 7.80 0.25 -3.74
N ASP A 211 6.65 -0.27 -4.15
CA ASP A 211 6.60 -1.24 -5.24
C ASP A 211 7.00 -0.54 -6.54
N GLU A 212 7.69 -1.26 -7.42
CA GLU A 212 8.12 -0.72 -8.71
C GLU A 212 7.07 -0.89 -9.81
N ARG A 213 6.24 -1.94 -9.71
CA ARG A 213 5.26 -2.34 -10.73
C ARG A 213 3.97 -2.85 -10.09
N GLY A 214 2.85 -2.49 -10.68
CA GLY A 214 1.56 -3.12 -10.42
C GLY A 214 1.38 -4.39 -11.27
N PRO A 215 0.44 -5.28 -10.90
CA PRO A 215 0.10 -6.44 -11.71
C PRO A 215 -0.55 -6.03 -13.04
N SER A 216 -0.17 -6.66 -14.15
CA SER A 216 -0.71 -6.42 -15.50
C SER A 216 -1.08 -7.73 -16.19
N PHE A 217 -2.16 -7.75 -16.97
CA PHE A 217 -2.61 -8.90 -17.77
C PHE A 217 -2.38 -8.74 -19.27
N ILE A 218 -2.04 -7.53 -19.70
CA ILE A 218 -1.77 -7.27 -21.10
C ILE A 218 -0.28 -7.53 -21.28
N ASN A 219 0.04 -8.52 -22.13
CA ASN A 219 1.42 -8.80 -22.51
C ASN A 219 2.10 -7.50 -22.95
N ASP A 220 3.34 -7.30 -22.52
CA ASP A 220 4.16 -6.11 -22.77
C ASP A 220 3.65 -4.78 -22.17
N CYS A 221 2.55 -4.78 -21.42
CA CYS A 221 2.10 -3.59 -20.67
C CYS A 221 2.70 -3.61 -19.26
N VAL A 222 3.61 -2.68 -18.98
CA VAL A 222 4.16 -2.43 -17.65
C VAL A 222 3.35 -1.34 -16.98
N ILE A 223 2.61 -1.68 -15.94
CA ILE A 223 1.97 -0.72 -15.05
C ILE A 223 3.02 -0.33 -14.00
N PRO A 224 3.57 0.90 -14.03
CA PRO A 224 4.46 1.32 -12.95
C PRO A 224 3.67 1.33 -11.64
N ALA A 225 4.23 0.78 -10.56
CA ALA A 225 3.73 1.14 -9.24
C ALA A 225 4.39 2.48 -8.93
N HIS A 226 3.53 3.49 -8.79
CA HIS A 226 3.93 4.88 -8.97
C HIS A 226 4.71 5.43 -7.77
N ASP A 227 4.77 4.69 -6.68
CA ASP A 227 5.38 5.13 -5.45
C ASP A 227 6.91 5.25 -5.60
N TRP A 228 7.63 4.30 -6.21
CA TRP A 228 9.11 4.31 -6.12
C TRP A 228 9.82 5.49 -6.82
N LYS A 229 9.55 5.76 -8.11
CA LYS A 229 10.29 6.81 -8.87
C LYS A 229 9.90 8.21 -8.45
N LEU A 230 8.63 8.41 -8.10
CA LEU A 230 8.13 9.68 -7.62
C LEU A 230 8.63 9.95 -6.20
N CYS A 231 8.65 8.93 -5.33
CA CYS A 231 9.32 9.02 -4.03
C CYS A 231 10.79 9.35 -4.19
N CYS A 232 11.52 8.76 -5.14
CA CYS A 232 12.89 9.16 -5.39
C CYS A 232 13.00 10.63 -5.81
N LEU A 233 12.25 11.07 -6.83
CA LEU A 233 12.31 12.46 -7.32
C LEU A 233 11.97 13.49 -6.24
N ILE A 234 11.00 13.18 -5.38
CA ILE A 234 10.55 14.07 -4.31
C ILE A 234 11.49 13.98 -3.09
N ALA A 235 11.90 12.78 -2.67
CA ALA A 235 12.74 12.56 -1.49
C ALA A 235 14.22 12.93 -1.70
N PHE A 236 14.74 12.89 -2.93
CA PHE A 236 16.14 13.25 -3.21
C PHE A 236 16.50 14.70 -2.81
N ARG A 237 15.51 15.57 -2.56
CA ARG A 237 15.74 16.92 -2.03
C ARG A 237 15.60 17.05 -0.51
N SER A 238 14.81 16.19 0.14
CA SER A 238 14.64 16.24 1.61
C SER A 238 15.89 15.71 2.36
N LEU A 239 16.73 14.92 1.68
CA LEU A 239 18.00 14.39 2.22
C LEU A 239 19.22 15.32 2.04
N LYS A 240 19.04 16.56 1.56
CA LYS A 240 20.13 17.51 1.29
C LYS A 240 20.20 18.73 2.22
N THR A 241 19.61 18.63 3.41
CA THR A 241 19.79 19.58 4.53
C THR A 241 20.22 18.84 5.76
#